data_AF-A0AAI8VSU1-F1
#
_entry.id   AF-A0AAI8VSU1-F1
#
_cell.length_a   1.000
_cell.length_b   1.000
_cell.length_c   1.000
_cell.angle_alpha   90.00
_cell.angle_beta   90.00
_cell.angle_gamma   90.00
#
_symmetry.space_group_name_H-M   'P 1'
#
loop_
_entity.id
_entity.type
_entity.pdbx_description
1 polymer ?
#
loop_
_entity_poly.entity_id
_entity_poly.type
_entity_poly.pdbx_seq_one_letter_code
_entity_poly.pdbx_strand_id
1 'polypeptide(L)'
;MKRNPRKLGWTKASRARAGKEMTVDSTLQFAQRRNVPTRYNRDLWLKTVKAMERIQEIRTKRERVFYKKRMQGKRARELAAARNLVDSHSHLLPKMRGSEKRRLALEQGLAQEDIDRLEETNAVPVEKSRLFGKEKLRQKVRTDGAVEVMGDGDIDGGMDVDSE
;
A
#
# COMPACT_ATOMS: atom_id res chain seq x y z
N MET A 1 -0.52 -40.02 -10.14
CA MET A 1 -0.50 -39.00 -11.22
C MET A 1 0.88 -38.30 -11.22
N LYS A 2 1.71 -38.47 -12.26
CA LYS A 2 3.08 -37.89 -12.33
C LYS A 2 3.03 -36.43 -12.82
N ARG A 3 2.63 -35.49 -11.96
CA ARG A 3 2.53 -34.06 -12.32
C ARG A 3 3.90 -33.36 -12.22
N ASN A 4 4.19 -32.46 -13.16
CA ASN A 4 5.43 -31.67 -13.16
C ASN A 4 5.33 -30.48 -12.20
N PRO A 5 6.14 -30.41 -11.12
CA PRO A 5 6.03 -29.35 -10.12
C PRO A 5 6.26 -27.95 -10.69
N ARG A 6 7.07 -27.79 -11.75
CA ARG A 6 7.33 -26.49 -12.39
C ARG A 6 6.10 -25.89 -13.09
N LYS A 7 5.07 -26.71 -13.36
CA LYS A 7 3.80 -26.28 -13.96
C LYS A 7 2.71 -26.03 -12.91
N LEU A 8 2.91 -26.44 -11.65
CA LEU A 8 1.91 -26.28 -10.59
C LEU A 8 2.11 -24.94 -9.87
N GLY A 9 1.19 -23.99 -10.05
CA GLY A 9 1.33 -22.60 -9.62
C GLY A 9 1.55 -22.34 -8.13
N TRP A 10 1.19 -23.30 -7.27
CA TRP A 10 1.36 -23.20 -5.81
C TRP A 10 2.74 -23.66 -5.32
N THR A 11 3.51 -24.39 -6.13
CA THR A 11 4.81 -24.91 -5.71
C THR A 11 5.91 -23.85 -5.75
N LYS A 12 6.93 -24.00 -4.89
CA LYS A 12 8.14 -23.18 -4.92
C LYS A 12 8.89 -23.25 -6.25
N ALA A 13 8.96 -24.45 -6.85
CA ALA A 13 9.64 -24.65 -8.14
C ALA A 13 9.00 -23.84 -9.28
N SER A 14 7.66 -23.81 -9.35
CA SER A 14 6.93 -22.99 -10.31
C SER A 14 7.13 -21.50 -10.04
N ARG A 15 7.04 -21.08 -8.78
CA ARG A 15 7.22 -19.68 -8.38
C ARG A 15 8.61 -19.15 -8.69
N ALA A 16 9.66 -19.92 -8.41
CA ALA A 16 11.04 -19.59 -8.76
C ALA A 16 11.23 -19.44 -10.27
N ARG A 17 10.74 -20.41 -11.07
CA ARG A 17 10.80 -20.34 -12.54
C ARG A 17 10.04 -19.15 -13.11
N ALA A 18 8.88 -18.82 -12.54
CA ALA A 18 8.05 -17.71 -12.96
C ALA A 18 8.52 -16.33 -12.45
N GLY A 19 9.68 -16.25 -11.77
CA GLY A 19 10.19 -14.99 -11.22
C GLY A 19 9.35 -14.42 -10.07
N LYS A 20 8.59 -15.27 -9.36
CA LYS A 20 7.78 -14.86 -8.20
C LYS A 20 8.56 -14.88 -6.89
N GLU A 21 9.80 -15.33 -6.90
CA GLU A 21 10.67 -15.39 -5.73
C GLU A 21 12.05 -14.87 -6.08
N MET A 22 12.75 -14.38 -5.06
CA MET A 22 14.13 -13.95 -5.20
C MET A 22 15.04 -15.19 -5.24
N THR A 23 15.55 -15.53 -6.43
CA THR A 23 16.34 -16.75 -6.67
C THR A 23 17.85 -16.51 -6.68
N VAL A 24 18.30 -15.31 -7.06
CA VAL A 24 19.72 -14.93 -7.15
C VAL A 24 20.02 -13.92 -6.05
N ASP A 25 20.41 -14.40 -4.88
CA ASP A 25 20.79 -13.57 -3.74
C ASP A 25 21.92 -14.21 -2.92
N SER A 26 22.78 -13.37 -2.34
CA SER A 26 23.92 -13.84 -1.54
C SER A 26 23.49 -14.55 -0.26
N THR A 27 22.31 -14.22 0.30
CA THR A 27 21.80 -14.90 1.50
C THR A 27 21.51 -16.38 1.28
N LEU A 28 21.24 -16.80 0.03
CA LEU A 28 20.95 -18.19 -0.32
C LEU A 28 22.20 -19.07 -0.34
N GLN A 29 23.38 -18.49 -0.54
CA GLN A 29 24.64 -19.25 -0.62
C GLN A 29 25.03 -19.89 0.73
N PHE A 30 24.59 -19.32 1.86
CA PHE A 30 24.86 -19.87 3.19
C PHE A 30 24.19 -21.22 3.45
N ALA A 31 23.14 -21.58 2.69
CA ALA A 31 22.42 -22.84 2.81
C ALA A 31 23.05 -24.00 1.99
N GLN A 32 24.26 -23.81 1.46
CA GLN A 32 24.94 -24.84 0.68
C GLN A 32 25.27 -26.08 1.53
N ARG A 33 24.96 -27.27 0.99
CA ARG A 33 25.33 -28.56 1.60
C ARG A 33 26.85 -28.66 1.73
N ARG A 34 27.34 -28.92 2.95
CA ARG A 34 28.75 -29.20 3.23
C ARG A 34 28.96 -30.71 3.24
N ASN A 35 29.87 -31.19 2.40
CA ASN A 35 30.21 -32.62 2.31
C ASN A 35 31.40 -33.01 3.19
N VAL A 36 32.10 -32.03 3.78
CA VAL A 36 33.22 -32.25 4.68
C VAL A 36 32.81 -31.81 6.09
N PRO A 37 32.83 -32.70 7.09
CA PRO A 37 32.53 -32.33 8.47
C PRO A 37 33.70 -31.57 9.09
N THR A 38 33.39 -30.62 9.96
CA THR A 38 34.36 -29.90 10.78
C THR A 38 34.30 -30.39 12.22
N ARG A 39 35.45 -30.46 12.91
CA ARG A 39 35.46 -30.74 14.35
C ARG A 39 34.67 -29.66 15.10
N TYR A 40 34.00 -30.08 16.17
CA TYR A 40 33.24 -29.16 17.01
C TYR A 40 34.17 -28.10 17.62
N ASN A 41 33.76 -26.84 17.52
CA ASN A 41 34.35 -25.71 18.22
C ASN A 41 33.20 -24.84 18.72
N ARG A 42 33.17 -24.58 20.03
CA ARG A 42 32.09 -23.83 20.70
C ARG A 42 31.96 -22.40 20.17
N ASP A 43 33.07 -21.71 19.98
CA ASP A 43 33.07 -20.32 19.51
C ASP A 43 32.58 -20.22 18.06
N LEU A 44 32.98 -21.18 17.23
CA LEU A 44 32.48 -21.28 15.86
C LEU A 44 30.96 -21.49 15.85
N TRP A 45 30.47 -22.42 16.67
CA TRP A 45 29.05 -22.73 16.75
C TRP A 45 28.22 -21.52 17.21
N LEU A 46 28.65 -20.85 18.28
CA LEU A 46 27.97 -19.65 18.81
C LEU A 46 27.93 -18.52 17.77
N LYS A 47 29.03 -18.29 17.06
CA LYS A 47 29.08 -17.30 15.96
C LYS A 47 28.13 -17.67 14.82
N THR A 48 28.07 -18.96 14.45
CA THR A 48 27.17 -19.41 13.38
C THR A 48 25.69 -19.27 13.74
N VAL A 49 25.29 -19.55 14.98
CA VAL A 49 23.88 -19.38 15.42
C VAL A 49 23.47 -17.91 15.29
N LYS A 50 24.26 -16.99 15.83
CA LYS A 50 24.02 -15.54 15.71
C LYS A 50 24.01 -15.07 14.24
N ALA A 51 24.93 -15.58 13.42
CA ALA A 51 24.97 -15.24 12.01
C ALA A 51 23.73 -15.75 11.25
N MET A 52 23.22 -16.94 11.58
CA MET A 52 22.01 -17.49 10.95
C MET A 52 20.79 -16.60 11.17
N GLU A 53 20.55 -16.14 12.40
CA GLU A 53 19.47 -15.20 12.73
C GLU A 53 19.57 -13.93 11.88
N ARG A 54 20.75 -13.32 11.87
CA ARG A 54 21.00 -12.11 11.09
C ARG A 54 20.79 -12.31 9.59
N ILE A 55 21.21 -13.45 9.04
CA ILE A 55 21.00 -13.77 7.62
C ILE A 55 19.51 -13.91 7.30
N GLN A 56 18.71 -14.52 8.18
CA GLN A 56 17.26 -14.63 7.97
C GLN A 56 16.57 -13.26 7.98
N GLU A 57 16.96 -12.35 8.88
CA GLU A 57 16.43 -10.98 8.87
C GLU A 57 16.73 -10.25 7.56
N ILE A 58 17.96 -10.36 7.06
CA ILE A 58 18.37 -9.72 5.81
C ILE A 58 17.59 -10.33 4.65
N ARG A 59 17.45 -11.65 4.63
CA ARG A 59 16.69 -12.37 3.60
C ARG A 59 15.23 -11.94 3.56
N THR A 60 14.54 -11.92 4.71
CA THR A 60 13.13 -11.50 4.78
C THR A 60 12.94 -10.05 4.34
N LYS A 61 13.85 -9.14 4.73
CA LYS A 61 13.86 -7.74 4.26
C LYS A 61 14.02 -7.66 2.74
N ARG A 62 14.95 -8.40 2.15
CA ARG A 62 15.18 -8.43 0.68
C ARG A 62 14.00 -9.05 -0.07
N GLU A 63 13.42 -10.14 0.43
CA GLU A 63 12.22 -10.77 -0.14
C GLU A 63 11.02 -9.80 -0.14
N ARG A 64 10.84 -9.03 0.95
CA ARG A 64 9.83 -7.97 1.01
C ARG A 64 10.06 -6.88 -0.03
N VAL A 65 11.31 -6.44 -0.23
CA VAL A 65 11.65 -5.46 -1.28
C VAL A 65 11.37 -6.03 -2.67
N PHE A 66 11.74 -7.28 -2.93
CA PHE A 66 11.45 -7.97 -4.19
C PHE A 66 9.94 -8.03 -4.47
N TYR A 67 9.14 -8.38 -3.46
CA TYR A 67 7.68 -8.38 -3.57
C TYR A 67 7.14 -6.99 -3.89
N LYS A 68 7.59 -5.96 -3.17
CA LYS A 68 7.19 -4.57 -3.42
C LYS A 68 7.48 -4.17 -4.86
N LYS A 69 8.71 -4.41 -5.34
CA LYS A 69 9.11 -4.13 -6.74
C LYS A 69 8.22 -4.85 -7.75
N ARG A 70 7.94 -6.14 -7.53
CA ARG A 70 7.06 -6.91 -8.42
C ARG A 70 5.62 -6.40 -8.45
N MET A 71 5.12 -5.90 -7.32
CA MET A 71 3.75 -5.36 -7.22
C MET A 71 3.64 -3.88 -7.58
N GLN A 72 4.75 -3.20 -7.91
CA GLN A 72 4.72 -1.83 -8.41
C GLN A 72 3.84 -1.76 -9.67
N GLY A 73 3.06 -0.68 -9.79
CA GLY A 73 2.14 -0.47 -10.91
C GLY A 73 0.85 -1.29 -10.89
N LYS A 74 0.66 -2.26 -9.98
CA LYS A 74 -0.64 -2.95 -9.84
C LYS A 74 -1.76 -1.97 -9.49
N ARG A 75 -1.53 -1.08 -8.52
CA ARG A 75 -2.49 -0.05 -8.09
C ARG A 75 -2.92 0.86 -9.25
N ALA A 76 -1.97 1.28 -10.09
CA ALA A 76 -2.28 2.13 -11.25
C ALA A 76 -3.18 1.41 -12.27
N ARG A 77 -2.89 0.13 -12.55
CA ARG A 77 -3.72 -0.71 -13.42
C ARG A 77 -5.11 -0.95 -12.84
N GLU A 78 -5.20 -1.21 -11.54
CA GLU A 78 -6.49 -1.37 -10.85
C GLU A 78 -7.32 -0.10 -10.90
N LEU A 79 -6.70 1.05 -10.71
CA LEU A 79 -7.38 2.34 -10.77
C LEU A 79 -7.87 2.64 -12.20
N ALA A 80 -7.04 2.37 -13.22
CA ALA A 80 -7.45 2.48 -14.62
C ALA A 80 -8.62 1.54 -14.94
N ALA A 81 -8.55 0.27 -14.50
CA ALA A 81 -9.65 -0.68 -14.67
C ALA A 81 -10.93 -0.24 -13.94
N ALA A 82 -10.80 0.31 -12.73
CA ALA A 82 -11.93 0.84 -11.97
C ALA A 82 -12.58 2.05 -12.68
N ARG A 83 -11.78 2.96 -13.26
CA ARG A 83 -12.31 4.07 -14.07
C ARG A 83 -13.09 3.57 -15.26
N ASN A 84 -12.53 2.62 -16.01
CA ASN A 84 -13.21 2.02 -17.17
C ASN A 84 -14.50 1.31 -16.75
N LEU A 85 -14.50 0.63 -15.59
CA LEU A 85 -15.67 -0.06 -15.06
C LEU A 85 -16.81 0.91 -14.71
N VAL A 86 -16.48 2.04 -14.08
CA VAL A 86 -17.45 3.09 -13.73
C VAL A 86 -18.02 3.75 -14.98
N ASP A 87 -17.20 3.99 -15.99
CA ASP A 87 -17.63 4.59 -17.26
C ASP A 87 -18.62 3.66 -17.99
N SER A 88 -18.30 2.38 -18.12
CA SER A 88 -19.16 1.41 -18.80
C SER A 88 -20.44 1.07 -18.01
N HIS A 89 -20.36 1.05 -16.68
CA HIS A 89 -21.49 0.69 -15.80
C HIS A 89 -22.04 1.87 -15.00
N SER A 90 -22.00 3.08 -15.57
CA SER A 90 -22.46 4.31 -14.92
C SER A 90 -23.91 4.24 -14.43
N HIS A 91 -24.75 3.43 -15.11
CA HIS A 91 -26.15 3.20 -14.79
C HIS A 91 -26.39 2.45 -13.47
N LEU A 92 -25.41 1.71 -12.94
CA LEU A 92 -25.52 1.01 -11.66
C LEU A 92 -25.28 1.93 -10.45
N LEU A 93 -24.75 3.15 -10.68
CA LEU A 93 -24.53 4.09 -9.59
C LEU A 93 -25.84 4.74 -9.15
N PRO A 94 -26.10 4.89 -7.84
CA PRO A 94 -27.21 5.67 -7.33
C PRO A 94 -27.16 7.10 -7.88
N LYS A 95 -28.26 7.54 -8.49
CA LYS A 95 -28.36 8.92 -8.96
C LYS A 95 -28.49 9.85 -7.76
N MET A 96 -27.51 10.73 -7.57
CA MET A 96 -27.59 11.79 -6.56
C MET A 96 -28.79 12.71 -6.82
N ARG A 97 -29.51 13.11 -5.77
CA ARG A 97 -30.63 14.03 -5.88
C ARG A 97 -30.11 15.42 -6.28
N GLY A 98 -30.83 16.15 -7.15
CA GLY A 98 -30.39 17.47 -7.64
C GLY A 98 -30.08 18.48 -6.52
N SER A 99 -30.84 18.44 -5.43
CA SER A 99 -30.61 19.27 -4.22
C SER A 99 -29.26 19.00 -3.55
N GLU A 100 -28.79 17.76 -3.57
CA GLU A 100 -27.51 17.37 -2.97
C GLU A 100 -26.34 17.77 -3.88
N LYS A 101 -26.52 17.68 -5.20
CA LYS A 101 -25.55 18.20 -6.18
C LYS A 101 -25.35 19.70 -6.02
N ARG A 102 -26.43 20.47 -5.88
CA ARG A 102 -26.37 21.92 -5.64
C ARG A 102 -25.69 22.26 -4.32
N ARG A 103 -26.00 21.53 -3.24
CA ARG A 103 -25.35 21.75 -1.94
C ARG A 103 -23.84 21.53 -2.02
N LEU A 104 -23.40 20.44 -2.65
CA LEU A 104 -21.99 20.12 -2.84
C LEU A 104 -21.26 21.14 -3.73
N ALA A 105 -21.91 21.63 -4.80
CA ALA A 105 -21.32 22.62 -5.68
C ALA A 105 -21.17 24.01 -5.02
N LEU A 106 -22.13 24.38 -4.17
CA LEU A 106 -22.07 25.60 -3.37
C LEU A 106 -20.97 25.52 -2.29
N GLU A 107 -20.82 24.36 -1.65
CA GLU A 107 -19.77 24.09 -0.65
C GLU A 107 -18.35 24.08 -1.27
N GLN A 108 -18.25 23.71 -2.55
CA GLN A 108 -17.01 23.80 -3.34
C GLN A 108 -16.69 25.22 -3.86
N GLY A 109 -17.57 26.20 -3.63
CA GLY A 109 -17.34 27.60 -4.00
C GLY A 109 -17.40 27.89 -5.51
N LEU A 110 -18.08 27.04 -6.30
CA LEU A 110 -18.36 27.34 -7.70
C LEU A 110 -19.43 28.44 -7.81
N ALA A 111 -19.25 29.37 -8.75
CA ALA A 111 -20.23 30.41 -9.04
C ALA A 111 -21.56 29.79 -9.54
N GLN A 112 -22.69 30.42 -9.23
CA GLN A 112 -24.03 29.94 -9.63
C GLN A 112 -24.15 29.67 -11.13
N GLU A 113 -23.49 30.48 -11.96
CA GLU A 113 -23.49 30.33 -13.42
C GLU A 113 -22.81 29.03 -13.91
N ASP A 114 -21.81 28.53 -13.18
CA ASP A 114 -21.13 27.27 -13.50
C ASP A 114 -21.95 26.06 -13.05
N ILE A 115 -22.75 26.21 -11.99
CA ILE A 115 -23.64 25.18 -11.47
C ILE A 115 -24.77 24.89 -12.46
N ASP A 116 -25.38 25.94 -13.03
CA ASP A 116 -26.48 25.81 -13.99
C ASP A 116 -26.04 25.14 -15.30
N ARG A 117 -24.83 25.45 -15.80
CA ARG A 117 -24.24 24.79 -16.99
C ARG A 117 -23.90 23.31 -16.76
N LEU A 118 -23.50 22.95 -15.55
CA LEU A 118 -23.22 21.55 -15.18
C LEU A 118 -24.52 20.74 -15.00
N GLU A 119 -25.61 21.38 -14.56
CA GLU A 119 -26.94 20.77 -14.49
C GLU A 119 -27.50 20.44 -15.89
N GLU A 120 -27.32 21.32 -16.87
CA GLU A 120 -27.77 21.09 -18.27
C GLU A 120 -27.04 19.93 -18.97
N THR A 121 -25.78 19.70 -18.62
CA THR A 121 -24.94 18.67 -19.26
C THR A 121 -24.90 17.34 -18.51
N ASN A 122 -25.59 17.22 -17.37
CA ASN A 122 -25.55 16.05 -16.47
C ASN A 122 -24.12 15.65 -16.04
N ALA A 123 -23.16 16.58 -16.02
CA ALA A 123 -21.78 16.32 -15.63
C ALA A 123 -21.53 16.74 -14.16
N VAL A 124 -20.80 15.91 -13.41
CA VAL A 124 -20.33 16.30 -12.06
C VAL A 124 -18.99 17.03 -12.20
N PRO A 125 -18.78 18.17 -11.51
CA PRO A 125 -17.49 18.86 -11.54
C PRO A 125 -16.39 17.95 -10.97
N VAL A 126 -15.34 17.70 -11.76
CA VAL A 126 -14.15 16.94 -11.34
C VAL A 126 -13.09 17.93 -10.88
N GLU A 127 -12.80 17.97 -9.58
CA GLU A 127 -11.67 18.73 -9.05
C GLU A 127 -10.34 18.23 -9.66
N LYS A 128 -9.58 19.15 -10.27
CA LYS A 128 -8.14 18.94 -10.48
C LYS A 128 -7.45 19.29 -9.16
N SER A 129 -6.97 18.29 -8.43
CA SER A 129 -6.22 18.52 -7.19
C SER A 129 -5.00 19.40 -7.47
N ARG A 130 -4.98 20.60 -6.89
CA ARG A 130 -3.80 21.47 -6.88
C ARG A 130 -2.74 20.78 -6.00
N LEU A 131 -1.57 20.53 -6.58
CA LEU A 131 -0.44 19.79 -6.00
C LEU A 131 0.25 20.48 -4.81
N PHE A 132 -0.34 21.52 -4.21
CA PHE A 132 0.24 22.18 -3.05
C PHE A 132 -0.70 22.09 -1.85
N GLY A 133 -0.27 21.29 -0.87
CA GLY A 133 -0.98 21.05 0.37
C GLY A 133 -1.14 22.35 1.16
N LYS A 134 -2.39 22.72 1.42
CA LYS A 134 -2.71 23.56 2.57
C LYS A 134 -2.94 22.64 3.77
N GLU A 135 -2.35 23.02 4.88
CA GLU A 135 -2.43 22.33 6.17
C GLU A 135 -3.90 22.20 6.61
N LYS A 136 -4.32 20.96 6.89
CA LYS A 136 -5.69 20.68 7.35
C LYS A 136 -5.75 20.82 8.86
N LEU A 137 -6.25 21.96 9.34
CA LEU A 137 -6.68 22.13 10.72
C LEU A 137 -7.85 21.18 11.00
N ARG A 138 -7.71 20.31 11.99
CA ARG A 138 -8.75 19.34 12.37
C ARG A 138 -9.74 20.03 13.30
N GLN A 139 -10.99 20.15 12.86
CA GLN A 139 -12.08 20.67 13.69
C GLN A 139 -12.94 19.51 14.20
N LYS A 140 -13.37 19.59 15.46
CA LYS A 140 -14.31 18.64 16.07
C LYS A 140 -15.62 19.37 16.33
N VAL A 141 -16.72 18.81 15.81
CA VAL A 141 -18.07 19.35 16.05
C VAL A 141 -18.64 18.65 17.29
N ARG A 142 -19.07 19.44 18.29
CA ARG A 142 -19.74 18.92 19.50
C ARG A 142 -21.23 18.69 19.23
N THR A 143 -21.89 17.93 20.10
CA THR A 143 -23.32 17.55 19.98
C THR A 143 -24.27 18.75 19.96
N ASP A 144 -23.84 19.91 20.46
CA ASP A 144 -24.64 21.14 20.50
C ASP A 144 -24.38 22.06 19.29
N GLY A 145 -23.61 21.59 18.29
CA GLY A 145 -23.34 22.33 17.05
C GLY A 145 -22.20 23.36 17.13
N ALA A 146 -21.59 23.57 18.29
CA ALA A 146 -20.39 24.40 18.43
C ALA A 146 -19.14 23.68 17.86
N VAL A 147 -18.30 24.42 17.15
CA VAL A 147 -17.07 23.92 16.51
C VAL A 147 -15.85 24.44 17.26
N GLU A 148 -15.04 23.54 17.81
CA GLU A 148 -13.75 23.89 18.40
C GLU A 148 -12.60 23.62 17.41
N VAL A 149 -11.76 24.63 17.23
CA VAL A 149 -10.53 24.56 16.43
C VAL A 149 -9.40 24.18 17.39
N MET A 150 -8.85 22.97 17.23
CA MET A 150 -7.69 22.53 18.00
C MET A 150 -6.42 23.05 17.32
N GLY A 151 -5.77 24.04 17.93
CA GLY A 151 -4.42 24.49 17.59
C GLY A 151 -3.39 23.70 18.41
N ASP A 152 -2.24 23.41 17.80
CA ASP A 152 -1.23 22.45 18.27
C ASP A 152 -0.75 22.71 19.71
N GLY A 153 -0.90 21.69 20.55
CA GLY A 153 -0.16 21.51 21.79
C GLY A 153 0.74 20.28 21.63
N ASP A 154 2.04 20.55 21.53
CA ASP A 154 3.19 19.67 21.69
C ASP A 154 2.91 18.16 21.91
N ILE A 155 3.24 17.35 20.89
CA ILE A 155 3.51 15.92 21.07
C ILE A 155 5.02 15.73 20.88
N ASP A 156 5.75 16.06 21.94
CA ASP A 156 7.07 15.49 22.21
C ASP A 156 6.86 14.01 22.55
N GLY A 157 6.83 13.18 21.52
CA GLY A 157 6.70 11.73 21.62
C GLY A 157 8.07 11.08 21.71
N GLY A 158 8.71 11.20 22.88
CA GLY A 158 9.86 10.40 23.29
C GLY A 158 9.61 8.92 23.00
N MET A 159 10.47 8.36 22.15
CA MET A 159 10.46 6.95 21.79
C MET A 159 11.26 6.20 22.86
N ASP A 160 10.63 5.94 24.00
CA ASP A 160 11.25 5.14 25.05
C ASP A 160 11.34 3.67 24.62
N VAL A 161 12.55 3.16 24.82
CA VAL A 161 13.07 1.89 24.36
C VAL A 161 12.70 0.85 25.41
N ASP A 162 11.95 -0.18 25.01
CA ASP A 162 11.62 -1.31 25.87
C ASP A 162 12.90 -1.91 26.49
N SER A 163 12.99 -1.85 27.81
CA SER A 163 13.94 -2.57 28.65
C SER A 163 13.16 -3.35 29.71
N GLU A 164 12.96 -4.64 29.46
CA GLU A 164 13.20 -5.78 30.37
C GLU A 164 12.78 -7.09 29.70
#